data_AF-A0A6J2X7F1-F1
#
_entry.id   AF-A0A6J2X7F1-F1
#
_cell.length_a   1.000
_cell.length_b   1.000
_cell.length_c   1.000
_cell.angle_alpha   90.00
_cell.angle_beta   90.00
_cell.angle_gamma   90.00
#
_symmetry.space_group_name_H-M   'P 1'
#
loop_
_entity.id
_entity.type
_entity.pdbx_description
1 polymer ?
#
loop_
_entity_poly.entity_id
_entity_poly.type
_entity_poly.pdbx_seq_one_letter_code
_entity_poly.pdbx_strand_id
1 'polypeptide(L)'
;MDYLRRSARVSKLDRIRNVEIRAKMDATQTIVDRVEQRGLKWFGHLLRMEHLRWPYRIYSWSPPGKRKRERPRRSWNDAIRRTMKDRNLEEEDVLDRNRWRLGVGMRR
;
A
#
# COMPACT_ATOMS: atom_id res chain seq x y z
N MET A 1 -13.01 10.64 -2.61
CA MET A 1 -12.86 11.90 -3.37
C MET A 1 -14.06 12.82 -3.18
N ASP A 2 -15.26 12.26 -3.08
CA ASP A 2 -16.50 13.00 -2.82
C ASP A 2 -16.48 13.84 -1.53
N TYR A 3 -15.98 13.27 -0.42
CA TYR A 3 -15.79 13.99 0.84
C TYR A 3 -15.00 15.31 0.67
N LEU A 4 -13.85 15.27 0.00
CA LEU A 4 -13.02 16.47 -0.24
C LEU A 4 -13.74 17.52 -1.10
N ARG A 5 -14.53 17.06 -2.08
CA ARG A 5 -15.36 17.94 -2.92
C ARG A 5 -16.42 18.68 -2.11
N ARG A 6 -17.14 17.96 -1.25
CA ARG A 6 -18.14 18.56 -0.35
C ARG A 6 -17.50 19.57 0.61
N SER A 7 -16.37 19.20 1.23
CA SER A 7 -15.63 20.12 2.12
C SER A 7 -15.12 21.36 1.39
N ALA A 8 -14.71 21.22 0.12
CA ALA A 8 -14.27 22.34 -0.72
C ALA A 8 -15.42 23.15 -1.33
N ARG A 9 -16.69 22.74 -1.10
CA ARG A 9 -17.91 23.26 -1.73
C ARG A 9 -17.88 23.23 -3.28
N VAL A 10 -17.28 22.17 -3.83
CA VAL A 10 -17.13 21.97 -5.28
C VAL A 10 -18.00 20.81 -5.72
N SER A 11 -18.83 21.02 -6.74
CA SER A 11 -19.67 20.01 -7.35
C SER A 11 -18.91 19.21 -8.43
N LYS A 12 -19.54 18.17 -8.99
CA LYS A 12 -19.01 17.53 -10.21
C LYS A 12 -19.24 18.37 -11.48
N LEU A 13 -20.25 19.24 -11.47
CA LEU A 13 -20.60 20.12 -12.60
C LEU A 13 -19.53 21.18 -12.83
N ASP A 14 -18.81 21.57 -11.78
CA ASP A 14 -17.72 22.56 -11.85
C ASP A 14 -16.52 22.05 -12.66
N ARG A 15 -16.47 20.75 -13.00
CA ARG A 15 -15.42 20.08 -13.80
C ARG A 15 -13.98 20.32 -13.30
N ILE A 16 -13.81 20.77 -12.06
CA ILE A 16 -12.52 20.97 -11.40
C ILE A 16 -11.80 19.63 -11.25
N ARG A 17 -10.50 19.60 -11.55
CA ARG A 17 -9.71 18.36 -11.51
C ARG A 17 -9.50 17.89 -10.07
N ASN A 18 -9.45 16.57 -9.87
CA ASN A 18 -9.22 16.00 -8.54
C ASN A 18 -7.88 16.43 -7.92
N VAL A 19 -6.86 16.71 -8.75
CA VAL A 19 -5.55 17.19 -8.28
C VAL A 19 -5.67 18.58 -7.65
N GLU A 20 -6.44 19.48 -8.28
CA GLU A 20 -6.68 20.84 -7.76
C GLU A 20 -7.45 20.83 -6.44
N ILE A 21 -8.46 19.97 -6.32
CA ILE A 21 -9.21 19.83 -5.05
C ILE A 21 -8.31 19.29 -3.94
N ARG A 22 -7.39 18.37 -4.24
CA ARG A 22 -6.43 17.90 -3.22
C ARG A 22 -5.48 19.00 -2.80
N ALA A 23 -4.93 19.76 -3.76
CA ALA A 23 -4.05 20.88 -3.48
C ALA A 23 -4.75 21.93 -2.61
N LYS A 24 -6.01 22.28 -2.94
CA LYS A 24 -6.83 23.21 -2.15
C LYS A 24 -7.08 22.73 -0.71
N MET A 25 -7.20 21.43 -0.51
CA MET A 25 -7.50 20.82 0.79
C MET A 25 -6.25 20.34 1.54
N ASP A 26 -5.04 20.68 1.07
CA ASP A 26 -3.76 20.18 1.58
C ASP A 26 -3.71 18.64 1.74
N ALA A 27 -4.43 17.94 0.86
CA ALA A 27 -4.53 16.48 0.87
C ALA A 27 -3.39 15.86 0.05
N THR A 28 -2.19 15.90 0.63
CA THR A 28 -0.94 15.42 0.00
C THR A 28 -0.93 13.92 -0.30
N GLN A 29 -1.59 13.12 0.54
CA GLN A 29 -1.67 11.66 0.37
C GLN A 29 -3.00 11.21 -0.22
N THR A 30 -2.92 10.29 -1.18
CA THR A 30 -4.06 9.59 -1.75
C THR A 30 -4.44 8.35 -0.93
N ILE A 31 -5.62 7.79 -1.23
CA ILE A 31 -6.03 6.50 -0.65
C ILE A 31 -5.08 5.38 -1.09
N VAL A 32 -4.58 5.44 -2.33
CA VAL A 32 -3.65 4.43 -2.85
C VAL A 32 -2.35 4.46 -2.05
N ASP A 33 -1.78 5.65 -1.81
CA ASP A 33 -0.55 5.79 -1.01
C ASP A 33 -0.72 5.22 0.40
N ARG A 34 -1.89 5.42 1.02
CA ARG A 34 -2.22 4.86 2.34
C ARG A 34 -2.34 3.34 2.33
N VAL A 35 -2.95 2.77 1.29
CA VAL A 35 -3.08 1.31 1.13
C VAL A 35 -1.70 0.68 0.93
N GLU A 36 -0.89 1.26 0.07
CA GLU A 36 0.50 0.84 -0.19
C GLU A 36 1.36 0.92 1.08
N GLN A 37 1.31 2.05 1.79
CA GLN A 37 2.02 2.23 3.06
C GLN A 37 1.61 1.19 4.11
N ARG A 38 0.31 0.93 4.27
CA ARG A 38 -0.20 -0.09 5.20
C ARG A 38 0.21 -1.50 4.77
N GLY A 39 0.20 -1.76 3.46
CA GLY A 39 0.67 -3.00 2.87
C GLY A 39 2.12 -3.28 3.23
N LEU A 40 3.03 -2.33 3.00
CA LEU A 40 4.44 -2.47 3.36
C LEU A 40 4.65 -2.55 4.88
N LYS A 41 3.88 -1.80 5.68
CA LYS A 41 3.94 -1.93 7.14
C LYS A 41 3.63 -3.36 7.59
N TRP A 42 2.57 -3.95 7.05
CA TRP A 42 2.19 -5.33 7.35
C TRP A 42 3.23 -6.33 6.83
N PHE A 43 3.72 -6.13 5.61
CA PHE A 43 4.75 -6.98 5.03
C PHE A 43 6.05 -7.00 5.85
N GLY A 44 6.53 -5.83 6.28
CA GLY A 44 7.69 -5.75 7.15
C GLY A 44 7.43 -6.29 8.56
N HIS A 45 6.19 -6.33 9.03
CA HIS A 45 5.86 -7.04 10.27
C HIS A 45 5.92 -8.55 10.05
N LEU A 46 5.33 -9.03 8.97
CA LEU A 46 5.26 -10.43 8.56
C LEU A 46 6.66 -11.06 8.44
N LEU A 47 7.59 -10.41 7.76
CA LEU A 47 8.97 -10.92 7.59
C LEU A 47 9.83 -10.83 8.86
N ARG A 48 9.44 -10.02 9.86
CA ARG A 48 10.10 -9.97 11.17
C ARG A 48 9.46 -10.91 12.20
N MET A 49 8.31 -11.51 11.87
CA MET A 49 7.67 -12.49 12.75
C MET A 49 8.43 -13.81 12.72
N GLU A 50 8.39 -14.51 13.84
CA GLU A 50 8.88 -15.88 13.91
C GLU A 50 8.17 -16.79 12.89
N HIS A 51 8.96 -17.64 12.22
CA HIS A 51 8.50 -18.44 11.07
C HIS A 51 7.44 -19.49 11.43
N LEU A 52 7.37 -19.88 12.71
CA LEU A 52 6.38 -20.85 13.19
C LEU A 52 4.96 -20.25 13.27
N ARG A 53 4.83 -18.91 13.25
CA ARG A 53 3.53 -18.25 13.34
C ARG A 53 2.72 -18.43 12.06
N TRP A 54 1.42 -18.67 12.23
CA TRP A 54 0.48 -18.87 11.13
C TRP A 54 0.53 -17.83 10.01
N PRO A 55 0.61 -16.50 10.27
CA PRO A 55 0.68 -15.52 9.21
C PRO A 55 1.86 -15.74 8.27
N TYR A 56 3.05 -15.99 8.83
CA TYR A 56 4.25 -16.28 8.06
C TYR A 56 4.10 -17.57 7.27
N ARG A 57 3.62 -18.64 7.92
CA ARG A 57 3.39 -19.94 7.28
C ARG A 57 2.43 -19.85 6.10
N ILE A 58 1.34 -19.11 6.23
CA ILE A 58 0.35 -18.90 5.16
C ILE A 58 0.97 -18.10 4.01
N TYR A 59 1.77 -17.08 4.32
CA TYR A 59 2.47 -16.29 3.31
C TYR A 59 3.50 -17.11 2.52
N SER A 60 4.28 -17.95 3.21
CA SER A 60 5.26 -18.84 2.59
C SER A 60 4.63 -20.00 1.84
N TRP A 61 3.37 -20.31 2.13
CA TRP A 61 2.69 -21.47 1.54
C TRP A 61 2.18 -21.16 0.13
N SER A 62 2.62 -21.96 -0.84
CA SER A 62 2.07 -21.97 -2.19
C SER A 62 1.06 -23.10 -2.34
N PRO A 63 -0.26 -22.82 -2.45
CA PRO A 63 -1.25 -23.86 -2.62
C PRO A 63 -1.04 -24.59 -3.96
N PRO A 64 -1.09 -25.93 -3.98
CA PRO A 64 -1.01 -26.70 -5.22
C PRO A 64 -2.26 -26.45 -6.09
N GLY A 65 -2.05 -26.35 -7.41
CA GLY A 65 -3.12 -26.18 -8.39
C GLY A 65 -3.25 -24.76 -8.97
N LYS A 66 -4.13 -24.61 -9.97
CA LYS A 66 -4.36 -23.34 -10.66
C LYS A 66 -5.39 -22.50 -9.91
N ARG A 67 -5.11 -21.20 -9.72
CA ARG A 67 -6.10 -20.26 -9.18
C ARG A 67 -7.30 -20.15 -10.13
N LYS A 68 -8.51 -20.20 -9.58
CA LYS A 68 -9.75 -19.99 -10.34
C LYS A 68 -9.70 -18.62 -11.04
N ARG A 69 -10.12 -18.58 -12.31
CA ARG A 69 -10.03 -17.43 -13.22
C ARG A 69 -10.81 -16.18 -12.76
N GLU A 70 -11.64 -16.29 -11.73
CA GLU A 70 -12.53 -15.23 -11.25
C GLU A 70 -11.84 -14.13 -10.43
N ARG A 71 -10.68 -14.41 -9.82
CA ARG A 71 -10.00 -13.38 -9.01
C ARG A 71 -9.29 -12.34 -9.87
N PRO A 72 -9.19 -11.08 -9.40
CA PRO A 72 -8.35 -10.07 -10.03
C PRO A 72 -6.96 -10.63 -10.32
N ARG A 73 -6.43 -10.29 -11.50
CA ARG A 73 -5.12 -10.82 -11.97
C ARG A 73 -3.97 -10.48 -11.03
N ARG A 74 -4.04 -9.36 -10.29
CA ARG A 74 -3.00 -8.92 -9.35
C ARG A 74 -3.24 -9.50 -7.97
N SER A 75 -2.25 -10.22 -7.45
CA SER A 75 -2.24 -10.66 -6.07
C SER A 75 -1.77 -9.53 -5.13
N TRP A 76 -2.02 -9.69 -3.83
CA TRP A 76 -1.46 -8.80 -2.81
C TRP A 76 0.07 -8.78 -2.86
N ASN A 77 0.72 -9.95 -3.06
CA ASN A 77 2.18 -10.04 -3.21
C ASN A 77 2.69 -9.22 -4.40
N ASP A 78 1.98 -9.23 -5.53
CA ASP A 78 2.38 -8.43 -6.71
C ASP A 78 2.25 -6.93 -6.43
N ALA A 79 1.21 -6.53 -5.69
CA ALA A 79 1.06 -5.14 -5.27
C ALA A 79 2.18 -4.69 -4.32
N ILE A 80 2.56 -5.54 -3.36
CA ILE A 80 3.68 -5.28 -2.45
C ILE A 80 5.00 -5.16 -3.22
N ARG A 81 5.34 -6.12 -4.08
CA ARG A 81 6.57 -6.09 -4.88
C ARG A 81 6.65 -4.87 -5.77
N ARG A 82 5.54 -4.48 -6.39
CA ARG A 82 5.47 -3.23 -7.16
C ARG A 82 5.72 -2.01 -6.29
N THR A 83 5.06 -1.93 -5.13
CA THR A 83 5.23 -0.81 -4.20
C THR A 83 6.67 -0.72 -3.69
N MET A 84 7.30 -1.86 -3.39
CA MET A 84 8.71 -1.93 -2.99
C MET A 84 9.62 -1.41 -4.09
N LYS A 85 9.41 -1.86 -5.33
CA LYS A 85 10.16 -1.40 -6.51
C LYS A 85 9.99 0.11 -6.73
N ASP A 86 8.75 0.62 -6.66
CA ASP A 86 8.45 2.04 -6.83
C ASP A 86 9.10 2.91 -5.73
N ARG A 87 9.47 2.31 -4.58
CA ARG A 87 10.13 2.97 -3.44
C ARG A 87 11.59 2.56 -3.24
N ASN A 88 12.18 1.81 -4.18
CA ASN A 88 13.54 1.31 -4.12
C ASN A 88 13.88 0.58 -2.81
N LEU A 89 12.98 -0.33 -2.41
CA LEU A 89 13.10 -1.19 -1.24
C LEU A 89 13.32 -2.64 -1.67
N GLU A 90 14.23 -3.31 -0.98
CA GLU A 90 14.44 -4.76 -1.10
C GLU A 90 13.88 -5.51 0.13
N GLU A 91 13.72 -6.84 0.04
CA GLU A 91 13.18 -7.62 1.17
C GLU A 91 14.13 -7.64 2.36
N GLU A 92 15.45 -7.59 2.11
CA GLU A 92 16.51 -7.53 3.12
C GLU A 92 16.43 -6.25 3.94
N ASP A 93 15.93 -5.16 3.34
CA ASP A 93 15.75 -3.86 4.01
C ASP A 93 14.75 -3.93 5.17
N VAL A 94 13.94 -4.99 5.23
CA VAL A 94 13.03 -5.21 6.36
C VAL A 94 13.81 -5.40 7.66
N LEU A 95 15.01 -6.00 7.63
CA LEU A 95 15.79 -6.23 8.85
C LEU A 95 16.30 -4.91 9.44
N ASP A 96 16.64 -3.94 8.60
CA ASP A 96 16.92 -2.57 9.03
C ASP A 96 15.62 -1.80 9.29
N ARG A 97 15.22 -1.71 10.56
CA ARG A 97 14.01 -0.98 10.98
C ARG A 97 14.03 0.49 10.57
N ASN A 98 15.19 1.14 10.53
CA ASN A 98 15.29 2.56 10.18
C ASN A 98 15.10 2.75 8.68
N ARG A 99 15.83 1.97 7.87
CA ARG A 99 15.67 1.99 6.41
C ARG A 99 14.24 1.64 6.00
N TRP A 100 13.66 0.59 6.58
CA TRP A 100 12.27 0.21 6.32
C TRP A 100 11.29 1.31 6.69
N ARG A 101 11.45 1.94 7.86
CA ARG A 101 10.56 3.02 8.31
C ARG A 101 10.58 4.21 7.36
N LEU A 102 11.77 4.59 6.89
CA LEU A 102 11.97 5.68 5.93
C LEU A 102 11.34 5.35 4.58
N GLY A 103 11.62 4.18 4.01
CA GLY A 103 11.06 3.79 2.71
C GLY A 103 9.55 3.54 2.72
N VAL A 104 8.96 3.12 3.84
CA VAL A 104 7.50 3.00 3.98
C VAL A 104 6.82 4.38 4.09
N GLY A 105 7.57 5.45 4.32
CA GLY A 105 7.03 6.80 4.50
C GLY A 105 6.32 6.98 5.84
N MET A 106 6.74 6.24 6.87
CA MET A 106 6.25 6.48 8.23
C MET A 106 6.77 7.84 8.70
N ARG A 107 5.84 8.76 9.02
CA ARG A 107 6.20 10.05 9.63
C ARG A 107 6.99 9.80 10.93
N ARG A 108 8.00 10.65 11.17
CA ARG A 108 8.67 10.75 12.48
C ARG A 108 7.66 11.13 13.56
#